data_AF-A0A7N2LG05-F1
#
_entry.id   AF-A0A7N2LG05-F1
#
_cell.length_a   1.000
_cell.length_b   1.000
_cell.length_c   1.000
_cell.angle_alpha   90.00
_cell.angle_beta   90.00
_cell.angle_gamma   90.00
#
_symmetry.space_group_name_H-M   'P 1'
#
loop_
_entity.id
_entity.type
_entity.pdbx_description
1 polymer ?
#
loop_
_entity_poly.entity_id
_entity_poly.type
_entity_poly.pdbx_seq_one_letter_code
_entity_poly.pdbx_strand_id
1 'polypeptide(L)'
;MGVGVLIWDHEGSVVATMSKHLPLPLGPLEAEGKAMDEAVTFAWDIGVRDVVFEIDSRIVFDAFRRTITPPIAVANLIDGIHHKLHSFRATCFLHVLRHCNNPAHSKTCQRN
;
A
#
# COMPACT_ATOMS: atom_id res chain seq x y z
N MET A 1 -12.69 10.99 -0.91
CA MET A 1 -11.61 10.48 -1.78
C MET A 1 -11.88 9.02 -2.12
N GLY A 2 -11.24 8.49 -3.16
CA GLY A 2 -11.27 7.05 -3.48
C GLY A 2 -9.95 6.38 -3.11
N VAL A 3 -9.99 5.09 -2.80
CA VAL A 3 -8.84 4.21 -2.69
C VAL A 3 -8.95 3.15 -3.76
N GLY A 4 -7.88 2.97 -4.53
CA GLY A 4 -7.71 1.88 -5.48
C GLY A 4 -6.59 0.96 -5.00
N VAL A 5 -6.81 -0.35 -5.06
CA VAL A 5 -5.79 -1.37 -4.76
C VAL A 5 -5.71 -2.34 -5.92
N LEU A 6 -4.49 -2.63 -6.36
CA LEU A 6 -4.16 -3.61 -7.37
C LEU A 6 -3.24 -4.65 -6.75
N ILE A 7 -3.59 -5.91 -6.87
CA ILE A 7 -2.74 -7.04 -6.47
C ILE A 7 -2.40 -7.80 -7.74
N TRP A 8 -1.11 -7.88 -8.05
CA TRP A 8 -0.57 -8.73 -9.11
C TRP A 8 0.29 -9.84 -8.51
N ASP A 9 0.45 -10.93 -9.26
CA ASP A 9 1.37 -12.00 -8.91
C ASP A 9 2.79 -11.69 -9.36
N HIS A 10 3.69 -12.65 -9.11
CA HIS A 10 5.10 -12.58 -9.46
C HIS A 10 5.36 -12.64 -10.98
N GLU A 11 4.39 -13.05 -11.79
CA GLU A 11 4.45 -13.02 -13.26
C GLU A 11 3.97 -11.67 -13.82
N GLY A 12 3.47 -10.78 -12.96
CA GLY A 12 2.93 -9.47 -13.33
C GLY A 12 1.47 -9.52 -13.76
N SER A 13 0.77 -10.63 -13.51
CA SER A 13 -0.65 -10.79 -13.82
C SER A 13 -1.51 -10.24 -12.69
N VAL A 14 -2.58 -9.50 -13.03
CA VAL A 14 -3.52 -8.96 -12.03
C VAL A 14 -4.34 -10.10 -11.43
N VAL A 15 -4.23 -10.29 -10.11
CA VAL A 15 -4.95 -11.31 -9.34
C VAL A 15 -6.23 -10.74 -8.74
N ALA A 16 -6.19 -9.49 -8.28
CA ALA A 16 -7.34 -8.84 -7.67
C ALA A 16 -7.27 -7.32 -7.78
N THR A 17 -8.44 -6.68 -7.80
CA THR A 17 -8.58 -5.23 -7.78
C THR A 17 -9.66 -4.81 -6.81
N MET A 18 -9.46 -3.69 -6.14
CA MET A 18 -10.49 -3.05 -5.31
C MET A 18 -10.55 -1.56 -5.63
N SER A 19 -11.76 -1.01 -5.69
CA SER A 19 -12.02 0.42 -5.71
C SER A 19 -13.04 0.74 -4.62
N LYS A 20 -12.70 1.66 -3.72
CA LYS A 20 -13.52 2.00 -2.55
C LYS A 20 -13.65 3.51 -2.43
N HIS A 21 -14.88 3.99 -2.34
CA HIS A 21 -15.13 5.38 -1.99
C HIS A 21 -15.06 5.57 -0.46
N LEU A 22 -14.24 6.51 0.00
CA LEU A 22 -14.09 6.88 1.41
C LEU A 22 -14.55 8.33 1.62
N PRO A 23 -15.77 8.55 2.19
CA PRO A 23 -16.29 9.87 2.49
C PRO A 23 -15.70 10.40 3.82
N LEU A 24 -14.38 10.42 3.93
CA LEU A 24 -13.64 10.89 5.10
C LEU A 24 -12.87 12.16 4.78
N PRO A 25 -12.81 13.16 5.67
CA PRO A 25 -12.04 14.39 5.46
C PRO A 25 -10.56 14.17 5.84
N LEU A 26 -9.85 13.32 5.09
CA LEU A 26 -8.44 13.01 5.37
C LEU A 26 -7.50 13.99 4.67
N GLY A 27 -6.43 14.41 5.35
CA GLY A 27 -5.30 15.08 4.72
C GLY A 27 -4.53 14.14 3.78
N PRO A 28 -3.62 14.66 2.93
CA PRO A 28 -2.88 13.84 1.98
C PRO A 28 -2.13 12.66 2.63
N LEU A 29 -1.44 12.91 3.75
CA LEU A 29 -0.68 11.87 4.44
C LEU A 29 -1.58 10.78 5.07
N GLU A 30 -2.70 11.20 5.67
CA GLU A 30 -3.69 10.29 6.25
C GLU A 30 -4.37 9.45 5.17
N ALA A 31 -4.61 10.03 3.99
CA ALA A 31 -5.17 9.33 2.84
C ALA A 31 -4.24 8.21 2.35
N GLU A 32 -2.93 8.46 2.26
CA GLU A 32 -1.94 7.43 1.89
C GLU A 32 -1.86 6.31 2.96
N GLY A 33 -1.83 6.69 4.23
CA GLY A 33 -1.88 5.72 5.32
C GLY A 33 -3.17 4.88 5.30
N LYS A 34 -4.30 5.51 4.97
CA LYS A 34 -5.59 4.82 4.90
C LYS A 34 -5.68 3.93 3.66
N ALA A 35 -5.10 4.34 2.53
CA ALA A 35 -4.98 3.49 1.35
C ALA A 35 -4.18 2.23 1.67
N MET A 36 -3.09 2.34 2.43
CA MET A 36 -2.34 1.18 2.91
C MET A 36 -3.18 0.28 3.82
N ASP A 37 -3.91 0.85 4.78
CA ASP A 37 -4.79 0.08 5.68
C ASP A 37 -5.84 -0.75 4.92
N GLU A 38 -6.43 -0.15 3.88
CA GLU A 38 -7.39 -0.81 3.00
C GLU A 38 -6.70 -1.88 2.14
N ALA A 39 -5.48 -1.64 1.64
CA ALA A 39 -4.71 -2.62 0.87
C ALA A 39 -4.33 -3.86 1.71
N VAL A 40 -3.89 -3.64 2.95
CA VAL A 40 -3.55 -4.72 3.90
C VAL A 40 -4.78 -5.54 4.24
N THR A 41 -5.90 -4.86 4.52
CA THR A 41 -7.16 -5.56 4.83
C THR A 41 -7.65 -6.35 3.62
N PHE A 42 -7.62 -5.76 2.42
CA PHE A 42 -8.04 -6.44 1.20
C PHE A 42 -7.20 -7.67 0.89
N ALA A 43 -5.86 -7.56 0.93
CA ALA A 43 -4.95 -8.69 0.74
C ALA A 43 -5.22 -9.81 1.76
N TRP A 44 -5.49 -9.43 3.00
CA TRP A 44 -5.85 -10.39 4.05
C TRP A 44 -7.15 -11.13 3.73
N ASP A 45 -8.19 -10.41 3.32
CA ASP A 45 -9.53 -10.95 3.06
C ASP A 45 -9.55 -11.93 1.88
N ILE A 46 -8.73 -11.69 0.86
CA ILE A 46 -8.61 -12.58 -0.31
C ILE A 46 -7.60 -13.72 -0.10
N GLY A 47 -7.01 -13.84 1.08
CA GLY A 47 -6.12 -14.94 1.44
C GLY A 47 -4.69 -14.82 0.93
N VAL A 48 -4.26 -13.64 0.46
CA VAL A 48 -2.86 -13.41 0.10
C VAL A 48 -2.05 -13.18 1.37
N ARG A 49 -1.04 -14.01 1.62
CA ARG A 49 -0.26 -14.01 2.88
C ARG A 49 1.22 -13.64 2.71
N ASP A 50 1.76 -13.70 1.51
CA ASP A 50 3.08 -13.14 1.18
C ASP A 50 2.88 -11.93 0.28
N VAL A 51 3.22 -10.75 0.79
CA VAL A 51 2.89 -9.50 0.10
C VAL A 51 4.10 -8.57 0.07
N VAL A 52 4.27 -7.91 -1.07
CA VAL A 52 5.10 -6.72 -1.20
C VAL A 52 4.18 -5.52 -1.35
N PHE A 53 4.19 -4.62 -0.38
CA PHE A 53 3.39 -3.40 -0.41
C PHE A 53 4.21 -2.27 -1.04
N GLU A 54 3.68 -1.70 -2.12
CA GLU A 54 4.25 -0.53 -2.79
C GLU A 54 3.69 0.75 -2.17
N ILE A 55 4.58 1.69 -1.85
CA ILE A 55 4.24 2.95 -1.20
C ILE A 55 4.87 4.07 -2.01
N ASP A 56 4.11 5.09 -2.36
CA ASP A 56 4.61 6.24 -3.11
C ASP A 56 5.02 7.42 -2.20
N SER A 57 4.40 7.54 -1.04
CA SER A 57 4.74 8.52 -0.01
C SER A 57 5.98 8.11 0.76
N ARG A 58 7.03 8.92 0.64
CA ARG A 58 8.30 8.69 1.35
C ARG A 58 8.11 8.70 2.87
N ILE A 59 7.29 9.62 3.38
CA ILE A 59 7.01 9.75 4.82
C ILE A 59 6.32 8.48 5.35
N VAL A 60 5.32 7.98 4.62
CA VAL A 60 4.60 6.75 5.00
C VAL A 60 5.54 5.54 4.94
N PHE A 61 6.34 5.45 3.88
CA PHE A 61 7.33 4.38 3.74
C PHE A 61 8.36 4.39 4.89
N ASP A 62 8.96 5.54 5.19
CA ASP A 62 9.96 5.67 6.25
C ASP A 62 9.35 5.41 7.64
N ALA A 63 8.09 5.78 7.86
CA ALA A 63 7.31 5.46 9.06
C ALA A 63 7.07 3.95 9.21
N PHE A 64 6.64 3.26 8.16
CA PHE A 64 6.46 1.80 8.17
C PHE A 64 7.77 1.03 8.36
N ARG A 65 8.89 1.55 7.84
CA ARG A 65 10.21 0.99 8.11
C ARG A 65 10.73 1.31 9.51
N ARG A 66 9.98 2.08 10.31
CA ARG A 66 10.37 2.57 11.64
C ARG A 66 11.70 3.31 11.63
N THR A 67 12.00 3.98 10.51
CA THR A 67 13.22 4.77 10.34
C THR A 67 13.04 6.22 10.81
N ILE A 68 11.79 6.65 10.93
CA ILE A 68 11.39 7.92 11.51
C ILE A 68 10.31 7.70 12.56
N THR A 69 10.12 8.67 13.45
CA THR A 69 8.90 8.77 14.25
C THR A 69 7.75 9.20 13.34
N PRO A 70 6.65 8.43 13.24
CA PRO A 70 5.51 8.81 12.42
C PRO A 70 4.90 10.14 12.89
N PRO A 71 4.45 11.01 11.98
CA PRO A 71 3.67 12.18 12.36
C PRO A 71 2.41 11.78 13.15
N ILE A 72 2.03 12.58 14.15
CA ILE A 72 0.89 12.29 15.06
C ILE A 72 -0.39 11.96 14.29
N ALA A 73 -0.63 12.64 13.16
CA ALA A 73 -1.79 12.41 12.30
C ALA A 73 -1.94 10.96 11.80
N VAL A 74 -0.83 10.22 11.67
CA VAL A 74 -0.83 8.84 11.16
C VAL A 74 -0.25 7.82 12.13
N ALA A 75 0.28 8.22 13.29
CA ALA A 75 0.98 7.31 14.22
C ALA A 75 0.12 6.10 14.61
N ASN A 76 -1.10 6.33 15.11
CA ASN A 76 -2.01 5.25 15.50
C ASN A 76 -2.43 4.36 14.31
N LEU A 77 -2.52 4.94 13.11
CA LEU A 77 -2.87 4.21 11.91
C LEU A 77 -1.73 3.27 11.49
N ILE A 78 -0.48 3.77 11.50
CA ILE A 78 0.72 2.97 11.22
C ILE A 78 0.86 1.81 12.21
N ASP A 79 0.63 2.07 13.50
CA ASP A 79 0.67 1.02 14.54
C ASP A 79 -0.42 -0.04 14.34
N GLY A 80 -1.65 0.38 14.03
CA GLY A 80 -2.74 -0.53 13.71
C GLY A 80 -2.45 -1.41 12.49
N ILE A 81 -1.83 -0.84 11.46
CA ILE A 81 -1.44 -1.59 10.27
C ILE A 81 -0.30 -2.58 10.60
N HIS A 82 0.71 -2.17 11.36
CA HIS A 82 1.74 -3.08 11.85
C HIS A 82 1.16 -4.27 12.60
N HIS A 83 0.15 -4.05 13.45
CA HIS A 83 -0.55 -5.12 14.13
C HIS A 83 -1.19 -6.12 13.15
N LYS A 84 -1.86 -5.64 12.10
CA LYS A 84 -2.44 -6.50 11.06
C LYS A 84 -1.38 -7.30 10.30
N LEU A 85 -0.24 -6.68 10.01
CA LEU A 85 0.85 -7.29 9.25
C LEU A 85 1.49 -8.48 9.98
N HIS A 86 1.41 -8.55 11.31
CA HIS A 86 1.89 -9.72 12.08
C HIS A 86 1.15 -11.02 11.74
N SER A 87 -0.06 -10.94 11.19
CA SER A 87 -0.83 -12.11 10.79
C SER A 87 -0.38 -12.68 9.43
N PHE A 88 0.33 -11.89 8.62
CA PHE A 88 0.83 -12.32 7.31
C PHE A 88 2.03 -13.24 7.44
N ARG A 89 2.24 -14.11 6.44
CA ARG A 89 3.39 -15.03 6.40
C ARG A 89 4.68 -14.29 6.09
N ALA A 90 4.65 -13.40 5.11
CA ALA A 90 5.77 -12.56 4.76
C ALA A 90 5.29 -11.20 4.27
N THR A 91 5.93 -10.13 4.72
CA THR A 91 5.61 -8.76 4.30
C THR A 91 6.88 -8.00 4.00
N CYS A 92 6.88 -7.28 2.88
CA CYS A 92 7.95 -6.36 2.47
C CYS A 92 7.33 -5.03 2.04
N PHE A 93 8.14 -3.98 2.12
CA PHE A 93 7.76 -2.64 1.64
C PHE A 93 8.72 -2.16 0.59
N LEU A 94 8.19 -1.59 -0.49
CA LEU A 94 8.96 -0.92 -1.54
C LEU A 94 8.48 0.52 -1.68
N HIS A 95 9.44 1.45 -1.72
CA HIS A 95 9.15 2.83 -2.07
C HIS A 95 9.17 2.95 -3.59
N VAL A 96 8.07 3.38 -4.19
CA VAL A 96 7.95 3.59 -5.63
C VAL A 96 7.84 5.10 -5.88
N LEU A 97 8.79 5.68 -6.59
CA LEU A 97 8.67 7.06 -7.02
C LEU A 97 7.48 7.16 -7.98
N ARG A 98 6.62 8.17 -7.79
CA ARG A 98 5.57 8.52 -8.75
C ARG A 98 6.20 8.93 -10.09
N HIS A 99 6.63 7.96 -10.89
CA HIS A 99 6.85 8.19 -12.32
C HIS A 99 5.53 7.88 -13.02
N CYS A 100 4.62 8.84 -12.93
CA CYS A 100 3.30 8.84 -13.56
C CYS A 100 2.40 7.65 -13.18
N ASN A 101 1.48 7.88 -12.24
CA ASN A 101 0.28 7.07 -12.05
C ASN A 101 -0.66 7.24 -13.27
N ASN A 102 -0.17 6.93 -14.48
CA ASN A 102 -0.91 7.01 -15.73
C ASN A 102 -1.60 5.66 -15.93
N PRO A 103 -2.94 5.58 -15.86
CA PRO A 103 -3.66 4.35 -16.17
C PRO A 103 -3.76 4.22 -17.69
N ALA A 104 -2.62 4.01 -18.34
CA ALA A 104 -2.45 3.59 -19.72
C ALA A 104 -0.97 3.69 -20.05
N HIS A 105 -0.32 2.55 -20.26
CA HIS A 105 0.48 2.26 -21.45
C HIS A 105 1.41 1.08 -21.14
N SER A 106 1.17 -0.04 -21.81
CA SER A 106 2.07 -1.18 -21.94
C SER A 106 3.54 -0.76 -22.01
N LYS A 107 4.37 -1.16 -21.04
CA LYS A 107 5.80 -1.48 -21.29
C LYS A 107 6.29 -2.61 -20.40
N THR A 108 6.47 -3.75 -21.05
CA THR A 108 7.44 -4.79 -20.74
C THR A 108 8.75 -4.18 -20.22
N CYS A 109 9.19 -4.54 -19.01
CA CYS A 109 10.55 -4.31 -18.57
C CYS A 109 11.27 -5.67 -18.56
N GLN A 110 12.03 -5.94 -19.62
CA GLN A 110 13.07 -6.95 -19.62
C GLN A 110 14.08 -6.61 -18.53
N ARG A 111 14.36 -7.56 -17.63
CA ARG A 111 15.57 -7.52 -16.80
C ARG A 111 16.66 -8.29 -17.55
N ASN A 112 17.73 -7.58 -17.88
CA ASN A 112 19.05 -8.19 -18.10
C ASN A 112 19.56 -8.77 -16.78
#